data_AF-A0A6P6GK13-F1
#
_entry.id   AF-A0A6P6GK13-F1
#
_cell.length_a   1.000
_cell.length_b   1.000
_cell.length_c   1.000
_cell.angle_alpha   90.00
_cell.angle_beta   90.00
_cell.angle_gamma   90.00
#
_symmetry.space_group_name_H-M   'P 1'
#
loop_
_entity.id
_entity.type
_entity.pdbx_description
1 polymer ?
#
loop_
_entity_poly.entity_id
_entity_poly.type
_entity_poly.pdbx_seq_one_letter_code
_entity_poly.pdbx_strand_id
1 'polypeptide(L)'
;MNNESFQLPNALSLLDASFFNVSGIYTSDLPDQPSVKFDCTKLNPSTDPLRLSTQKSTKLKKLKFNSTVEIVFQNTAILGIQSHPMRLHGFNFHVRAQGCMVRTLPSGSSLAVGPGCGFRGREWTHTIFYAASTAT
;
A
#
# COMPACT_ATOMS: atom_id res chain seq x y z
N MET A 1 2.56 0.18 5.72
CA MET A 1 1.76 0.69 4.57
C MET A 1 0.98 1.91 5.02
N ASN A 2 0.88 2.98 4.23
CA ASN A 2 0.16 4.21 4.61
C ASN A 2 0.51 4.76 6.02
N ASN A 3 1.80 4.71 6.38
CA ASN A 3 2.35 5.10 7.69
C ASN A 3 1.96 4.21 8.89
N GLU A 4 1.30 3.07 8.66
CA GLU A 4 1.04 2.05 9.67
C GLU A 4 2.08 0.93 9.54
N SER A 5 2.76 0.62 10.63
CA SER A 5 3.74 -0.47 10.74
C SER A 5 3.05 -1.69 11.33
N PHE A 6 2.80 -2.68 10.47
CA PHE A 6 2.05 -3.86 10.87
C PHE A 6 2.78 -4.61 11.97
N GLN A 7 2.09 -4.83 13.08
CA GLN A 7 2.57 -5.62 14.20
C GLN A 7 1.80 -6.94 14.26
N LEU A 8 2.54 -8.05 14.41
CA LEU A 8 1.91 -9.35 14.60
C LEU A 8 1.14 -9.37 15.93
N PRO A 9 -0.10 -9.91 15.95
CA PRO A 9 -0.82 -10.11 17.19
C PRO A 9 -0.12 -11.20 18.02
N ASN A 10 -0.05 -11.00 19.34
CA ASN A 10 0.62 -11.93 20.26
C ASN A 10 -0.32 -12.95 20.92
N ALA A 11 -1.63 -12.73 20.85
CA ALA A 11 -2.61 -13.55 21.56
C ALA A 11 -3.34 -14.57 20.67
N LEU A 12 -3.82 -14.14 19.49
CA LEU A 12 -4.56 -14.97 18.54
C LEU A 12 -4.14 -14.65 17.11
N SER A 13 -4.27 -15.63 16.22
CA SER A 13 -4.13 -15.37 14.79
C SER A 13 -5.24 -14.43 14.29
N LEU A 14 -4.99 -13.70 13.20
CA LEU A 14 -6.00 -12.83 12.60
C LEU A 14 -7.23 -13.61 12.12
N LEU A 15 -7.02 -14.85 11.65
CA LEU A 15 -8.10 -15.72 11.19
C LEU A 15 -8.99 -16.16 12.35
N ASP A 16 -8.40 -16.66 13.44
CA ASP A 16 -9.16 -17.11 14.62
C ASP A 16 -9.91 -15.95 15.28
N ALA A 17 -9.24 -14.80 15.43
CA ALA A 17 -9.86 -13.60 15.97
C ALA A 17 -11.06 -13.14 15.11
N SER A 18 -10.94 -13.25 13.78
CA SER A 18 -12.06 -12.94 12.88
C SER A 18 -13.17 -14.00 12.91
N PHE A 19 -12.82 -15.28 13.02
CA PHE A 19 -13.78 -16.39 12.98
C PHE A 19 -14.63 -16.45 14.26
N PHE A 20 -14.00 -16.32 15.43
CA PHE A 20 -14.67 -16.33 16.72
C PHE A 20 -15.14 -14.94 17.18
N ASN A 21 -14.99 -13.92 16.35
CA ASN A 21 -15.38 -12.53 16.64
C ASN A 21 -14.76 -11.96 17.94
N VAL A 22 -13.47 -12.22 18.15
CA VAL A 22 -12.72 -11.75 19.32
C VAL A 22 -12.29 -10.30 19.11
N SER A 23 -12.69 -9.41 20.02
CA SER A 23 -12.33 -7.99 19.98
C SER A 23 -10.92 -7.74 20.56
N GLY A 24 -10.33 -6.60 20.22
CA GLY A 24 -9.04 -6.15 20.77
C GLY A 24 -7.78 -6.77 20.12
N ILE A 25 -7.93 -7.71 19.18
CA ILE A 25 -6.78 -8.32 18.46
C ILE A 25 -6.34 -7.46 17.27
N TYR A 26 -7.30 -6.93 16.51
CA TYR A 26 -7.06 -6.09 15.34
C TYR A 26 -8.22 -5.08 15.17
N THR A 27 -7.99 -4.05 14.37
CA THR A 27 -9.04 -3.12 13.92
C THR A 27 -9.16 -3.16 12.39
N SER A 28 -10.33 -2.83 11.84
CA SER A 28 -10.61 -2.91 10.39
C SER A 28 -10.57 -1.55 9.67
N ASP A 29 -9.80 -0.61 10.22
CA ASP A 29 -9.72 0.80 9.81
C ASP A 29 -8.39 1.15 9.13
N LEU A 30 -7.73 0.20 8.47
CA LEU A 30 -6.54 0.52 7.67
C LEU A 30 -6.90 1.59 6.61
N PRO A 31 -6.22 2.76 6.59
CA PRO A 31 -6.61 3.87 5.74
C PRO A 31 -6.31 3.57 4.26
N ASP A 32 -7.18 4.03 3.36
CA ASP A 32 -7.03 3.83 1.91
C ASP A 32 -5.93 4.69 1.29
N GLN A 33 -5.61 5.82 1.93
CA GLN A 33 -4.58 6.75 1.52
C GLN A 33 -3.68 7.09 2.71
N PRO A 34 -2.40 7.46 2.49
CA PRO A 34 -1.54 7.94 3.55
C PRO A 34 -2.14 9.22 4.17
N SER A 35 -2.15 9.29 5.51
CA SER A 35 -2.72 10.43 6.25
C SER A 35 -2.02 11.76 5.96
N VAL A 36 -0.74 11.71 5.58
CA VAL A 36 0.04 12.89 5.24
C VAL A 36 0.59 12.75 3.83
N LYS A 37 0.11 13.60 2.91
CA LYS A 37 0.63 13.69 1.55
C LYS A 37 1.92 14.51 1.55
N PHE A 38 2.91 14.05 0.81
CA PHE A 38 4.18 14.74 0.59
C PHE A 38 4.75 14.26 -0.75
N ASP A 39 5.82 14.91 -1.21
CA ASP A 39 6.54 14.42 -2.38
C ASP A 39 7.36 13.19 -2.00
N CYS A 40 6.76 12.02 -2.22
CA CYS A 40 7.35 10.72 -1.92
C CYS A 40 8.61 10.41 -2.74
N THR A 41 8.91 11.20 -3.78
CA THR A 41 9.94 10.89 -4.78
C THR A 41 11.21 11.73 -4.62
N LYS A 42 11.16 12.78 -3.79
CA LYS A 42 12.32 13.60 -3.43
C LYS A 42 13.35 12.76 -2.68
N LEU A 43 14.55 12.66 -3.25
CA LEU A 43 15.73 12.13 -2.56
C LEU A 43 16.02 13.02 -1.34
N ASN A 44 16.25 12.41 -0.18
CA ASN A 44 16.32 13.11 1.11
C ASN A 44 15.05 13.94 1.40
N PRO A 45 13.86 13.31 1.45
CA PRO A 45 12.61 14.05 1.54
C PRO A 45 12.47 14.81 2.87
N SER A 46 13.15 14.38 3.94
CA SER A 46 13.37 15.17 5.16
C SER A 46 14.28 14.44 6.16
N THR A 47 15.08 15.18 6.95
CA THR A 47 15.63 14.71 8.24
C THR A 47 14.60 14.81 9.37
N ASP A 48 13.37 15.23 9.07
CA ASP A 48 12.26 15.34 10.00
C ASP A 48 11.97 13.98 10.67
N PRO A 49 12.19 13.87 12.00
CA PRO A 49 11.94 12.66 12.75
C PRO A 49 10.51 12.13 12.63
N LEU A 50 9.53 13.01 12.37
CA LEU A 50 8.13 12.63 12.20
C LEU A 50 7.88 11.83 10.93
N ARG A 51 8.74 11.96 9.91
CA ARG A 51 8.68 11.18 8.67
C ARG A 51 9.45 9.86 8.75
N LEU A 52 10.36 9.76 9.71
CA LEU A 52 11.14 8.55 10.01
C LEU A 52 10.43 7.64 11.02
N SER A 53 9.45 8.19 11.75
CA SER A 53 8.64 7.45 12.72
C SER A 53 7.34 6.96 12.10
N THR A 54 6.97 5.72 12.42
CA THR A 54 5.71 5.07 12.03
C THR A 54 5.04 4.49 13.26
N GLN A 55 3.71 4.45 13.26
CA GLN A 55 2.95 3.88 14.36
C GLN A 55 2.80 2.37 14.18
N LYS A 56 3.14 1.59 15.21
CA LYS A 56 2.90 0.15 15.22
C LYS A 56 1.43 -0.12 15.49
N SER A 57 0.80 -0.93 14.64
CA SER A 57 -0.61 -1.27 14.77
C SER A 57 -0.96 -2.58 14.07
N THR A 58 -2.07 -3.19 14.49
CA THR A 58 -2.64 -4.39 13.85
C THR A 58 -3.92 -3.98 13.11
N LYS A 59 -3.77 -3.20 12.04
CA LYS A 59 -4.88 -2.71 11.23
C LYS A 59 -5.05 -3.53 9.96
N LEU A 60 -6.29 -3.91 9.65
CA LEU A 60 -6.68 -4.65 8.47
C LEU A 60 -7.60 -3.82 7.58
N LYS A 61 -7.66 -4.17 6.29
CA LYS A 61 -8.70 -3.70 5.38
C LYS A 61 -9.73 -4.80 5.17
N LYS A 62 -10.98 -4.56 5.60
CA LYS A 62 -12.11 -5.43 5.25
C LYS A 62 -12.63 -5.06 3.87
N LEU A 63 -12.79 -6.07 3.02
CA LEU A 63 -13.32 -5.93 1.67
C LEU A 63 -14.64 -6.69 1.59
N LYS A 64 -15.59 -6.16 0.82
CA LYS A 64 -16.83 -6.89 0.53
C LYS A 64 -16.53 -8.02 -0.45
N PHE A 65 -17.16 -9.17 -0.23
CA PHE A 65 -17.12 -10.27 -1.18
C PHE A 65 -17.59 -9.79 -2.56
N ASN A 66 -16.94 -10.27 -3.61
CA ASN A 66 -17.21 -9.93 -5.01
C ASN A 66 -17.00 -8.45 -5.37
N SER A 67 -16.23 -7.71 -4.57
CA SER A 67 -15.82 -6.35 -4.93
C SER A 67 -14.63 -6.36 -5.89
N THR A 68 -14.60 -5.41 -6.83
CA THR A 68 -13.40 -5.12 -7.63
C THR A 68 -12.55 -4.12 -6.88
N VAL A 69 -11.27 -4.43 -6.68
CA VAL A 69 -10.36 -3.62 -5.86
C VAL A 69 -9.20 -3.13 -6.69
N GLU A 70 -8.99 -1.82 -6.67
CA GLU A 70 -7.83 -1.15 -7.22
C GLU A 70 -6.86 -0.81 -6.09
N ILE A 71 -5.59 -1.20 -6.24
CA ILE A 71 -4.51 -0.84 -5.32
C ILE A 71 -3.42 -0.12 -6.11
N VAL A 72 -2.97 1.02 -5.58
CA VAL A 72 -1.77 1.70 -6.06
C VAL A 72 -0.71 1.61 -4.98
N PHE A 73 0.35 0.84 -5.27
CA PHE A 73 1.54 0.83 -4.44
C PHE A 73 2.43 2.00 -4.87
N GLN A 74 2.69 2.92 -3.94
CA GLN A 74 3.56 4.07 -4.16
C GLN A 74 4.79 3.90 -3.29
N ASN A 75 5.97 3.81 -3.91
CA ASN A 75 7.21 3.82 -3.16
C ASN A 75 7.53 5.23 -2.61
N THR A 76 8.31 5.27 -1.53
CA THR A 76 8.84 6.51 -0.95
C THR A 76 10.36 6.48 -0.95
N ALA A 77 10.99 7.64 -1.05
CA ALA A 77 12.43 7.80 -0.88
C ALA A 77 12.85 7.99 0.59
N ILE A 78 11.97 7.69 1.55
CA ILE A 78 12.29 7.71 2.99
C ILE A 78 13.31 6.60 3.24
N LEU A 79 14.48 6.96 3.79
CA LEU A 79 15.62 6.06 3.98
C LEU A 79 16.19 5.46 2.68
N GLY A 80 15.97 6.14 1.56
CA GLY A 80 16.46 5.74 0.25
C GLY A 80 15.40 5.09 -0.62
N ILE A 81 15.76 4.89 -1.89
CA ILE A 81 14.87 4.33 -2.90
C ILE A 81 15.14 2.83 -3.00
N GLN A 82 14.12 2.01 -2.76
CA GLN A 82 14.23 0.54 -2.81
C GLN A 82 13.10 -0.06 -3.65
N SER A 83 13.33 -1.22 -4.26
CA SER A 83 12.25 -1.98 -4.91
C SER A 83 11.63 -2.94 -3.90
N HIS A 84 10.30 -2.98 -3.83
CA HIS A 84 9.55 -3.80 -2.89
C HIS A 84 8.61 -4.75 -3.66
N PRO A 85 8.93 -6.05 -3.76
CA PRO A 85 8.03 -7.01 -4.37
C PRO A 85 6.81 -7.21 -3.45
N MET A 86 5.64 -6.75 -3.91
CA MET A 86 4.38 -6.90 -3.17
C MET A 86 3.70 -8.21 -3.55
N ARG A 87 3.27 -8.97 -2.54
CA ARG A 87 2.52 -10.22 -2.70
C ARG A 87 1.17 -10.11 -2.00
N LEU A 88 0.11 -10.48 -2.70
CA LEU A 88 -1.22 -10.63 -2.11
C LEU A 88 -1.53 -12.13 -2.00
N HIS A 89 -1.75 -12.61 -0.78
CA HIS A 89 -2.10 -14.01 -0.54
C HIS A 89 -3.55 -14.28 -0.95
N GLY A 90 -3.80 -15.42 -1.59
CA GLY A 90 -5.15 -15.85 -1.99
C GLY A 90 -5.71 -15.20 -3.26
N PHE A 91 -4.95 -14.32 -3.92
CA PHE A 91 -5.40 -13.63 -5.12
C PHE A 91 -4.29 -13.53 -6.16
N ASN A 92 -4.67 -13.72 -7.43
CA ASN A 92 -3.91 -13.20 -8.55
C ASN A 92 -4.43 -11.80 -8.88
N PHE A 93 -3.57 -10.99 -9.49
CA PHE A 93 -3.91 -9.61 -9.81
C PHE A 93 -3.34 -9.20 -11.17
N HIS A 94 -3.97 -8.20 -11.78
CA HIS A 94 -3.51 -7.61 -13.03
C HIS A 94 -2.79 -6.29 -12.73
N VAL A 95 -1.56 -6.16 -13.20
CA VAL A 95 -0.85 -4.88 -13.22
C VAL A 95 -1.38 -4.06 -14.39
N ARG A 96 -2.10 -2.97 -14.10
CA ARG A 96 -2.69 -2.09 -15.10
C ARG A 96 -1.69 -1.07 -15.63
N ALA A 97 -0.84 -0.57 -14.74
CA ALA A 97 0.19 0.39 -15.10
C ALA A 97 1.32 0.39 -14.06
N GLN A 98 2.50 0.77 -14.51
CA GLN A 98 3.66 1.06 -13.68
C GLN A 98 4.32 2.31 -14.23
N GLY A 99 4.95 3.08 -13.35
CA GLY A 99 5.65 4.29 -13.78
C GLY A 99 6.54 4.83 -12.69
N CYS A 100 7.31 5.85 -13.05
CA CYS A 100 8.06 6.62 -12.09
C CYS A 100 7.39 7.98 -11.84
N MET A 101 7.56 8.52 -10.63
CA MET A 101 6.98 9.80 -10.13
C MET A 101 5.57 9.71 -9.52
N VAL A 102 5.11 10.79 -8.87
CA VAL A 102 3.80 10.84 -8.18
C VAL A 102 2.65 10.79 -9.18
N ARG A 103 1.63 9.95 -8.94
CA ARG A 103 0.38 9.96 -9.71
C ARG A 103 -0.47 11.18 -9.33
N THR A 104 -0.53 12.17 -10.20
CA THR A 104 -1.52 13.27 -10.14
C THR A 104 -2.79 12.83 -10.88
N LEU A 105 -3.96 12.88 -10.22
CA LEU A 105 -5.28 12.70 -10.85
C LEU A 105 -6.03 14.06 -10.92
N PRO A 106 -6.97 14.26 -11.87
CA PRO A 106 -6.81 15.30 -12.89
C PRO A 106 -7.57 16.61 -12.64
N SER A 107 -6.88 17.73 -12.87
CA SER A 107 -7.44 18.98 -13.38
C SER A 107 -6.67 19.51 -14.61
N GLY A 108 -6.10 18.61 -15.42
CA GLY A 108 -5.54 18.94 -16.74
C GLY A 108 -4.01 18.97 -16.81
N SER A 109 -3.50 18.35 -17.88
CA SER A 109 -2.12 18.37 -18.41
C SER A 109 -0.98 17.72 -17.60
N SER A 110 -0.79 16.40 -17.79
CA SER A 110 0.28 15.81 -18.61
C SER A 110 0.64 14.38 -18.14
N LEU A 111 0.50 13.42 -19.03
CA LEU A 111 1.15 12.11 -18.95
C LEU A 111 2.61 12.28 -19.37
N ALA A 112 3.50 12.56 -18.44
CA ALA A 112 4.93 12.48 -18.71
C ALA A 112 5.43 11.07 -18.34
N VAL A 113 5.11 10.08 -19.17
CA VAL A 113 5.90 8.84 -19.22
C VAL A 113 7.14 9.18 -20.05
N GLY A 114 8.18 9.71 -19.39
CA GLY A 114 9.45 9.99 -20.05
C GLY A 114 10.16 8.69 -20.44
N PRO A 115 10.64 8.53 -21.68
CA PRO A 115 11.47 7.39 -22.06
C PRO A 115 12.82 7.54 -21.36
N GLY A 116 13.15 6.64 -20.43
CA GLY A 116 14.41 6.71 -19.68
C GLY A 116 14.33 6.35 -18.20
N CYS A 117 13.16 5.95 -17.70
CA CYS A 117 13.06 5.40 -16.35
C CYS A 117 13.62 3.97 -16.33
N GLY A 118 14.94 3.84 -16.25
CA GLY A 118 15.57 2.57 -15.87
C GLY A 118 15.08 2.15 -14.47
N PHE A 119 15.08 0.84 -14.19
CA PHE A 119 14.68 0.14 -12.95
C PHE A 119 15.39 0.66 -11.67
N ARG A 120 15.26 1.95 -11.35
CA ARG A 120 15.85 2.63 -10.19
C ARG A 120 14.79 2.98 -9.16
N GLY A 121 13.85 2.07 -8.91
CA GLY A 121 13.03 2.01 -7.69
C GLY A 121 12.11 3.20 -7.38
N ARG A 122 12.03 4.23 -8.23
CA ARG A 122 11.10 5.37 -8.05
C ARG A 122 9.71 5.03 -8.58
N GLU A 123 9.21 3.87 -8.22
CA GLU A 123 8.12 3.22 -8.92
C GLU A 123 6.80 3.34 -8.15
N TRP A 124 5.73 3.56 -8.90
CA TRP A 124 4.40 3.16 -8.47
C TRP A 124 3.94 1.98 -9.32
N THR A 125 3.15 1.10 -8.71
CA THR A 125 2.47 0.01 -9.42
C THR A 125 0.99 0.14 -9.16
N HIS A 126 0.20 0.19 -10.22
CA HIS A 126 -1.24 0.19 -10.19
C HIS A 126 -1.74 -1.20 -10.58
N THR A 127 -2.42 -1.82 -9.63
CA THR A 127 -2.89 -3.20 -9.70
C THR A 127 -4.40 -3.27 -9.47
N ILE A 128 -5.06 -4.23 -10.09
CA ILE A 128 -6.48 -4.54 -9.88
C ILE A 128 -6.68 -6.03 -9.64
N PHE A 129 -7.58 -6.39 -8.72
CA PHE A 129 -8.01 -7.77 -8.50
C PHE A 129 -9.49 -7.82 -8.08
N TYR A 130 -10.09 -9.01 -8.22
CA TYR A 130 -11.44 -9.29 -7.74
C TYR A 130 -11.37 -9.93 -6.35
N ALA A 131 -11.96 -9.29 -5.36
CA ALA A 131 -12.07 -9.80 -3.99
C ALA A 131 -13.19 -10.86 -3.89
N ALA A 132 -13.06 -11.91 -4.69
CA ALA A 132 -13.85 -13.12 -4.60
C ALA A 132 -12.90 -14.25 -4.19
N SER A 133 -13.23 -14.97 -3.12
CA SER A 133 -12.54 -16.21 -2.78
C SER A 133 -12.59 -17.12 -3.99
N THR A 134 -11.46 -17.37 -4.65
CA THR A 134 -11.32 -18.56 -5.48
C THR A 134 -11.07 -19.71 -4.51
N ALA A 135 -12.14 -20.19 -3.87
CA ALA A 135 -12.15 -21.54 -3.34
C ALA A 135 -12.17 -22.46 -4.57
N THR A 136 -11.01 -22.94 -4.96
CA THR A 136 -10.87 -24.19 -5.72
C THR A 136 -10.72 -25.33 -4.74
#